data_AF-A0A498SYI3-F1
#
_entry.id   AF-A0A498SYI3-F1
#
_cell.length_a   1.000
_cell.length_b   1.000
_cell.length_c   1.000
_cell.angle_alpha   90.00
_cell.angle_beta   90.00
_cell.angle_gamma   90.00
#
_symmetry.space_group_name_H-M   'P 1'
#
loop_
_entity.id
_entity.type
_entity.pdbx_description
1 polymer ?
#
loop_
_entity_poly.entity_id
_entity_poly.type
_entity_poly.pdbx_seq_one_letter_code
_entity_poly.pdbx_strand_id
1 'polypeptide(L)'
;GLRILGYTLKSCASELGFLVFSLAMAIIIFATIMYYAEKKVNDTRFTSIPAAFWYTIVTMTTLGYGDMVPATIMGKVVGGVCSLSGVLVIALPVPVSFIFQIFRFDKY
;
A
#
# COMPACT_ATOMS: atom_id res chain seq x y z
N GLY A 1 -1.83 -3.23 -30.71
CA GLY A 1 -2.00 -3.68 -29.31
C GLY A 1 -0.90 -3.14 -28.41
N LEU A 2 0.26 -3.78 -28.38
CA LEU A 2 1.31 -3.51 -27.38
C LEU A 2 1.90 -2.09 -27.41
N ARG A 3 2.01 -1.47 -28.60
CA ARG A 3 2.46 -0.07 -28.75
C ARG A 3 1.48 0.92 -28.10
N ILE A 4 0.18 0.65 -28.17
CA ILE A 4 -0.88 1.51 -27.61
C ILE A 4 -0.83 1.45 -26.07
N LEU A 5 -0.68 0.25 -25.50
CA LEU A 5 -0.45 0.06 -24.06
C LEU A 5 0.79 0.80 -23.57
N GLY A 6 1.90 0.76 -24.31
CA GLY A 6 3.11 1.50 -23.96
C GLY A 6 2.92 3.01 -23.94
N TYR A 7 2.16 3.57 -24.90
CA TYR A 7 1.84 5.00 -24.93
C TYR A 7 0.92 5.42 -23.77
N THR A 8 -0.08 4.60 -23.41
CA THR A 8 -0.95 4.86 -22.26
C THR A 8 -0.19 4.77 -20.94
N LEU A 9 0.65 3.75 -20.75
CA LEU A 9 1.50 3.60 -19.56
C LEU A 9 2.47 4.77 -19.41
N LYS A 10 3.10 5.23 -20.50
CA LYS A 10 3.99 6.39 -20.44
C LYS A 10 3.25 7.68 -20.09
N SER A 11 2.00 7.84 -20.54
CA SER A 11 1.15 8.98 -20.19
C SER A 11 0.75 8.95 -18.71
N CYS A 12 0.47 7.77 -18.14
CA CYS A 12 0.13 7.61 -16.72
C CYS A 12 1.34 7.32 -15.81
N ALA A 13 2.57 7.28 -16.34
CA ALA A 13 3.76 6.88 -15.58
C ALA A 13 4.06 7.81 -14.40
N SER A 14 3.84 9.12 -14.58
CA SER A 14 4.03 10.09 -13.50
C SER A 14 3.03 9.84 -12.37
N GLU A 15 1.78 9.52 -12.68
CA GLU A 15 0.72 9.25 -11.70
C GLU A 15 0.97 7.95 -10.95
N LEU A 16 1.37 6.90 -11.68
CA LEU A 16 1.83 5.63 -11.11
C LEU A 16 3.02 5.84 -10.15
N GLY A 17 3.95 6.74 -10.48
CA GLY A 17 5.07 7.09 -9.61
C GLY A 17 4.63 7.66 -8.27
N PHE A 18 3.71 8.64 -8.27
CA PHE A 18 3.15 9.21 -7.03
C PHE A 18 2.40 8.16 -6.21
N LEU A 19 1.64 7.29 -6.87
CA LEU A 19 0.94 6.16 -6.28
C LEU A 19 1.91 5.23 -5.52
N VAL A 20 2.93 4.72 -6.21
CA VAL A 20 3.93 3.80 -5.65
C VAL A 20 4.71 4.45 -4.51
N PHE A 21 5.06 5.73 -4.64
CA PHE A 21 5.75 6.46 -3.59
C PHE A 21 4.91 6.60 -2.31
N SER A 22 3.63 6.96 -2.44
CA SER A 22 2.71 7.07 -1.30
C SER A 22 2.47 5.72 -0.61
N LEU A 23 2.35 4.65 -1.39
CA LEU A 23 2.26 3.28 -0.92
C LEU A 23 3.50 2.87 -0.13
N ALA A 24 4.71 3.15 -0.67
CA ALA A 24 5.96 2.84 -0.01
C ALA A 24 6.07 3.53 1.37
N MET A 25 5.72 4.82 1.45
CA MET A 25 5.71 5.55 2.72
C MET A 25 4.74 4.96 3.74
N ALA A 26 3.51 4.63 3.32
CA ALA A 26 2.53 4.00 4.20
C ALA A 26 3.01 2.62 4.68
N ILE A 27 3.58 1.79 3.80
CA ILE A 27 4.16 0.49 4.15
C ILE A 27 5.22 0.64 5.25
N ILE A 28 6.15 1.60 5.12
CA ILE A 28 7.21 1.82 6.12
C ILE A 28 6.62 2.15 7.50
N ILE A 29 5.61 3.03 7.53
CA ILE A 29 4.95 3.46 8.77
C ILE A 29 4.23 2.27 9.43
N PHE A 30 3.38 1.57 8.69
CA PHE A 30 2.62 0.43 9.22
C PHE A 30 3.52 -0.75 9.60
N ALA A 31 4.57 -1.02 8.83
CA ALA A 31 5.54 -2.07 9.16
C ALA A 31 6.25 -1.80 10.49
N THR A 32 6.59 -0.54 10.76
CA THR A 32 7.21 -0.15 12.03
C THR A 32 6.25 -0.33 13.20
N ILE A 33 4.99 0.10 13.05
CA ILE A 33 3.95 -0.07 14.08
C ILE A 33 3.70 -1.56 14.34
N MET A 34 3.57 -2.36 13.29
CA MET A 34 3.39 -3.82 13.38
C MET A 34 4.54 -4.50 14.10
N TYR A 35 5.79 -4.15 13.74
CA TYR A 35 6.98 -4.67 14.41
C TYR A 35 6.95 -4.36 15.91
N TYR A 36 6.64 -3.12 16.30
CA TYR A 36 6.53 -2.75 17.72
C TYR A 36 5.37 -3.43 18.45
N ALA A 37 4.25 -3.66 17.78
CA ALA A 37 3.09 -4.35 18.34
C ALA A 37 3.37 -5.83 18.63
N GLU A 38 4.11 -6.51 17.75
CA GLU A 38 4.44 -7.94 17.86
C GLU A 38 5.76 -8.22 18.60
N LYS A 39 6.64 -7.23 18.78
CA LYS A 39 7.94 -7.38 19.47
C LYS A 39 7.86 -8.02 20.86
N LYS A 40 6.70 -7.92 21.53
CA LYS A 40 6.47 -8.42 22.89
C LYS A 40 6.05 -9.89 22.98
N VAL A 41 5.79 -10.56 21.86
CA VAL A 41 5.35 -11.96 21.85
C VAL A 41 6.54 -12.88 21.53
N ASN A 42 6.70 -13.91 22.36
CA ASN A 42 7.66 -14.99 22.11
C ASN A 42 7.04 -15.92 21.06
N ASP A 43 7.79 -16.25 19.99
CA ASP A 43 7.37 -17.07 18.84
C ASP A 43 6.63 -16.35 17.69
N THR A 44 7.03 -15.12 17.36
CA THR A 44 6.49 -14.40 16.19
C THR A 44 7.38 -14.57 14.96
N ARG A 45 6.76 -14.63 13.78
CA ARG A 45 7.49 -14.54 12.49
C ARG A 45 8.00 -13.12 12.21
N PHE A 46 7.67 -12.15 13.06
CA PHE A 46 8.12 -10.75 12.99
C PHE A 46 9.50 -10.57 13.63
N THR A 47 10.48 -11.34 13.16
CA THR A 47 11.84 -11.38 13.73
C THR A 47 12.65 -10.11 13.43
N SER A 48 12.32 -9.38 12.36
CA SER A 48 13.05 -8.19 11.94
C SER A 48 12.15 -7.24 11.14
N ILE A 49 12.57 -5.97 11.04
CA ILE A 49 11.85 -4.93 10.27
C ILE A 49 11.57 -5.39 8.82
N PRO A 50 12.52 -6.03 8.07
CA PRO A 50 12.25 -6.55 6.73
C PRO A 50 11.16 -7.64 6.67
N ALA A 51 10.99 -8.44 7.73
CA ALA A 51 9.90 -9.41 7.80
C ALA A 51 8.55 -8.70 7.95
N ALA A 52 8.48 -7.65 8.77
CA ALA A 52 7.28 -6.82 8.90
C ALA A 52 6.94 -6.07 7.60
N PHE A 53 7.95 -5.69 6.80
CA PHE A 53 7.75 -5.13 5.46
C PHE A 53 6.98 -6.10 4.56
N TRP A 54 7.39 -7.37 4.48
CA TRP A 54 6.71 -8.37 3.64
C TRP A 54 5.23 -8.51 4.04
N TYR A 55 4.94 -8.70 5.33
CA TYR A 55 3.57 -8.75 5.83
C TYR A 55 2.77 -7.51 5.47
N THR A 56 3.35 -6.33 5.67
CA THR A 56 2.66 -5.05 5.44
C THR A 56 2.39 -4.83 3.95
N ILE A 57 3.33 -5.19 3.07
CA ILE A 57 3.14 -5.14 1.61
C ILE A 57 1.97 -6.03 1.22
N VAL A 58 1.98 -7.30 1.65
CA VAL A 58 0.94 -8.30 1.32
C VAL A 58 -0.44 -7.89 1.87
N THR A 59 -0.47 -7.28 3.06
CA THR A 59 -1.70 -6.81 3.71
C THR A 59 -2.25 -5.57 3.03
N MET A 60 -1.39 -4.58 2.77
CA MET A 60 -1.78 -3.29 2.18
C MET A 60 -2.18 -3.43 0.71
N THR A 61 -1.58 -4.38 -0.01
CA THR A 61 -1.99 -4.78 -1.36
C THR A 61 -3.19 -5.73 -1.37
N THR A 62 -3.74 -6.06 -0.20
CA THR A 62 -4.88 -6.97 -0.02
C THR A 62 -4.65 -8.40 -0.56
N LEU A 63 -3.40 -8.79 -0.83
CA LEU A 63 -3.03 -10.14 -1.26
C LEU A 63 -3.34 -11.16 -0.17
N GLY A 64 -2.99 -10.84 1.07
CA GLY A 64 -3.35 -11.64 2.25
C GLY A 64 -2.93 -13.11 2.18
N TYR A 65 -1.68 -13.41 1.79
CA TYR A 65 -1.17 -14.80 1.69
C TYR A 65 -1.38 -15.63 2.95
N GLY A 66 -1.43 -15.00 4.13
CA GLY A 66 -1.66 -15.67 5.41
C GLY A 66 -0.45 -16.47 5.91
N ASP A 67 0.71 -16.30 5.27
CA ASP A 67 2.00 -16.89 5.65
C ASP A 67 2.54 -16.32 6.96
N MET A 68 2.25 -15.04 7.24
CA MET A 68 2.56 -14.37 8.50
C MET A 68 1.33 -13.62 8.96
N VAL A 69 0.97 -13.76 10.23
CA VAL A 69 -0.22 -13.13 10.82
C VAL A 69 0.09 -12.73 12.26
N PRO A 70 -0.26 -11.50 12.70
CA PRO A 70 -0.06 -11.09 14.08
C PRO A 70 -0.87 -11.96 15.05
N ALA A 71 -0.22 -12.43 16.11
CA ALA A 71 -0.86 -13.18 17.18
C ALA A 71 -1.55 -12.23 18.19
N THR A 72 -1.00 -11.03 18.38
CA THR A 72 -1.50 -10.02 19.32
C THR A 72 -2.80 -9.39 18.87
N ILE A 73 -3.64 -9.04 19.84
CA ILE A 73 -4.87 -8.28 19.61
C ILE A 73 -4.53 -6.91 18.98
N MET A 74 -3.47 -6.25 19.46
CA MET A 74 -3.00 -4.99 18.88
C MET A 74 -2.55 -5.14 17.42
N GLY A 75 -1.76 -6.17 17.10
CA GLY A 75 -1.33 -6.43 15.73
C GLY A 75 -2.50 -6.75 14.79
N LYS A 76 -3.54 -7.44 15.26
CA LYS A 76 -4.76 -7.69 14.46
C LYS A 76 -5.53 -6.41 14.15
N VAL A 77 -5.67 -5.51 15.12
CA VAL A 77 -6.29 -4.19 14.90
C VAL A 77 -5.47 -3.36 13.91
N VAL A 78 -4.15 -3.32 14.09
CA VAL A 78 -3.24 -2.61 13.16
C VAL A 78 -3.31 -3.22 11.76
N GLY A 79 -3.38 -4.55 11.64
CA GLY A 79 -3.57 -5.24 10.36
C GLY A 79 -4.88 -4.84 9.67
N GLY A 80 -5.99 -4.75 10.41
CA GLY A 80 -7.27 -4.29 9.87
C GLY A 80 -7.22 -2.83 9.39
N VAL A 81 -6.63 -1.94 10.19
CA VAL A 81 -6.43 -0.53 9.81
C VAL A 81 -5.49 -0.42 8.61
N CYS A 82 -4.46 -1.24 8.55
CA CYS A 82 -3.52 -1.30 7.43
C CYS A 82 -4.23 -1.66 6.12
N SER A 83 -5.04 -2.72 6.10
CA SER A 83 -5.83 -3.10 4.92
C SER A 83 -6.77 -1.99 4.46
N LEU A 84 -7.50 -1.35 5.39
CA LEU A 84 -8.39 -0.24 5.07
C LEU A 84 -7.63 0.97 4.50
N SER A 85 -6.50 1.32 5.11
CA SER A 85 -5.65 2.42 4.66
C SER A 85 -5.03 2.15 3.29
N GLY A 86 -4.67 0.91 2.98
CA GLY A 86 -4.13 0.52 1.67
C GLY A 86 -5.13 0.74 0.54
N VAL A 87 -6.38 0.34 0.77
CA VAL A 87 -7.47 0.58 -0.18
C VAL A 87 -7.69 2.07 -0.38
N LEU A 88 -7.69 2.87 0.69
CA LEU A 88 -7.83 4.33 0.59
C LEU A 88 -6.68 4.97 -0.21
N VAL A 89 -5.43 4.56 0.04
CA VAL A 89 -4.24 5.09 -0.66
C VAL A 89 -4.28 4.74 -2.15
N ILE A 90 -4.78 3.57 -2.53
CA ILE A 90 -4.93 3.18 -3.94
C ILE A 90 -6.14 3.87 -4.58
N ALA A 91 -7.22 4.07 -3.82
CA ALA A 91 -8.48 4.65 -4.31
C ALA A 91 -8.43 6.17 -4.52
N LEU A 92 -7.62 6.91 -3.77
CA LEU A 92 -7.50 8.37 -3.89
C LEU A 92 -6.87 8.91 -5.19
N PRO A 93 -5.77 8.34 -5.72
CA PRO A 93 -5.09 8.87 -6.89
C PRO A 93 -5.86 8.66 -8.21
N VAL A 94 -6.68 7.61 -8.33
CA VAL A 94 -7.44 7.34 -9.57
C VAL A 94 -8.48 8.45 -9.87
N PRO A 95 -9.36 8.86 -8.93
CA PRO A 95 -10.26 9.99 -9.12
C PRO A 95 -9.53 11.32 -9.26
N VAL A 96 -8.44 11.54 -8.51
CA VAL A 96 -7.69 12.82 -8.53
C VAL A 96 -7.03 13.06 -9.88
N SER A 97 -6.39 12.05 -10.46
CA SER A 97 -5.85 12.13 -11.82
C SER A 97 -6.95 12.37 -12.86
N PHE A 98 -8.08 11.68 -12.72
CA PHE A 98 -9.22 11.86 -13.61
C PHE A 98 -9.82 13.28 -13.52
N ILE A 99 -9.98 13.82 -12.30
CA ILE A 99 -10.40 15.21 -12.06
C ILE A 99 -9.38 16.21 -12.64
N PHE A 100 -8.09 15.96 -12.51
CA PHE A 100 -7.07 16.86 -13.04
C PHE A 100 -7.15 16.92 -14.58
N GLN A 101 -7.42 15.79 -15.22
CA GLN A 101 -7.59 15.73 -16.67
C GLN A 101 -8.89 16.37 -17.16
N ILE A 102 -10.00 16.26 -16.41
CA ILE A 102 -11.27 16.95 -16.77
C ILE A 102 -11.11 18.47 -16.67
N PHE A 103 -10.49 18.98 -15.61
CA PHE A 103 -10.20 20.41 -15.44
C PHE A 103 -9.27 20.94 -16.54
N ARG A 104 -8.36 20.09 -17.05
CA ARG A 104 -7.49 20.44 -18.16
C ARG A 104 -8.22 20.47 -19.50
N PHE A 105 -9.26 19.67 -19.68
CA PHE A 105 -10.14 19.73 -20.85
C PHE A 105 -11.08 20.94 -20.84
N ASP A 106 -11.55 21.38 -19.67
CA ASP A 106 -12.40 22.58 -19.54
C ASP A 106 -11.66 23.89 -19.89
N LYS A 107 -10.32 23.83 -19.96
CA LYS A 107 -9.45 24.98 -20.29
C LYS A 107 -9.11 25.11 -21.78
N TYR A 108 -9.65 24.24 -22.64
CA TYR A 108 -9.48 24.26 -24.11
C TYR A 108 -10.85 24.19 -24.80
#